data_AF-A0A7X1M119-F1
#
_entry.id   AF-A0A7X1M119-F1
#
_cell.length_a   1.000
_cell.length_b   1.000
_cell.length_c   1.000
_cell.angle_alpha   90.00
_cell.angle_beta   90.00
_cell.angle_gamma   90.00
#
_symmetry.space_group_name_H-M   'P 1'
#
loop_
_entity.id
_entity.type
_entity.pdbx_description
1 polymer ?
#
loop_
_entity_poly.entity_id
_entity_poly.type
_entity_poly.pdbx_seq_one_letter_code
_entity_poly.pdbx_strand_id
1 'polypeptide(L)'
;MTQQAEPGAIPDEAPAAAPDDSAGADGAGDRDRSDCSDRSDRSASAEGKGPSDRTDHEGRADREDLADRDGRAARAEGQGPSDRARAPRHPDGFGAAFCASMAALCAEVVVAASVGVLVLLSREHQGLPTAPALAVAVALGALLLTVLLSGFVTAAAVMPALELSRRAAARAGRPEGRWWTVGAVPAVAAALVIVFGAVAALGALAPAHSLKYLIWWGALTVGLLPPALAARRAARRVREDRPGSVARRVARDGVLAWLLVGAIGATAYGTGLATVYEPPKLHRSDIAGVWNDGRGGTVRLKEDGSAVADGLDTFDWDGMGHDRIQDCKGSGSWTPVKESGAVVGVGLKIDACGRYEKNWSVGGTAKEPRIFHEIGKQGSGKRYMLKKTHGSKG
;
A
#
# COMPACT_ATOMS: atom_id res chain seq x y z
N MET A 1 -59.29 37.47 34.34
CA MET A 1 -60.11 36.95 33.23
C MET A 1 -59.64 37.62 31.95
N THR A 2 -58.73 36.96 31.24
CA THR A 2 -58.36 37.33 29.87
C THR A 2 -57.88 36.06 29.19
N GLN A 3 -58.47 35.78 28.03
CA GLN A 3 -58.53 34.49 27.35
C GLN A 3 -57.18 34.02 26.77
N GLN A 4 -57.04 32.69 26.80
CA GLN A 4 -56.12 31.88 26.03
C GLN A 4 -56.23 32.15 24.53
N ALA A 5 -55.10 32.13 23.84
CA ALA A 5 -55.00 31.81 22.42
C ALA A 5 -54.18 30.51 22.30
N GLU A 6 -54.81 29.48 21.76
CA GLU A 6 -54.17 28.19 21.42
C GLU A 6 -53.34 28.30 20.13
N PRO A 7 -52.34 27.41 19.94
CA PRO A 7 -51.42 27.42 18.81
C PRO A 7 -52.00 26.70 17.59
N GLY A 8 -51.77 27.27 16.41
CA GLY A 8 -52.18 26.71 15.12
C GLY A 8 -51.47 25.39 14.80
N ALA A 9 -52.28 24.41 14.40
CA ALA A 9 -51.89 23.14 13.83
C ALA A 9 -51.19 23.32 12.47
N ILE A 10 -50.11 22.57 12.27
CA ILE A 10 -49.42 22.40 10.99
C ILE A 10 -50.12 21.25 10.25
N PRO A 11 -50.53 21.41 8.97
CA PRO A 11 -51.13 20.31 8.21
C PRO A 11 -50.07 19.32 7.72
N ASP A 12 -50.36 18.04 7.94
CA ASP A 12 -49.77 16.87 7.29
C ASP A 12 -50.34 16.72 5.85
N GLU A 13 -49.48 16.69 4.83
CA GLU A 13 -49.69 16.14 3.47
C GLU A 13 -48.37 16.26 2.72
N ALA A 14 -47.83 15.33 1.92
CA ALA A 14 -48.15 13.96 1.52
C ALA A 14 -46.83 13.38 0.91
N PRO A 15 -46.64 12.05 0.85
CA PRO A 15 -45.41 11.46 0.30
C PRO A 15 -45.31 11.63 -1.22
N ALA A 16 -44.13 12.09 -1.66
CA ALA A 16 -43.79 12.21 -3.08
C ALA A 16 -43.74 10.83 -3.75
N ALA A 17 -44.47 10.72 -4.86
CA ALA A 17 -44.52 9.55 -5.73
C ALA A 17 -43.15 9.25 -6.36
N ALA A 18 -42.81 7.98 -6.41
CA ALA A 18 -41.67 7.44 -7.15
C ALA A 18 -41.93 7.54 -8.67
N PRO A 19 -40.90 7.89 -9.48
CA PRO A 19 -41.01 7.77 -10.93
C PRO A 19 -40.82 6.31 -11.39
N ASP A 20 -41.68 5.91 -12.31
CA ASP A 20 -41.77 4.62 -13.00
C ASP A 20 -40.47 4.20 -13.70
N ASP A 21 -40.05 2.96 -13.42
CA ASP A 21 -39.13 2.17 -14.22
C ASP A 21 -39.91 1.50 -15.37
N SER A 22 -39.84 2.05 -16.59
CA SER A 22 -40.10 1.29 -17.82
C SER A 22 -39.79 2.09 -19.09
N ALA A 23 -38.63 1.83 -19.70
CA ALA A 23 -38.46 1.92 -21.16
C ALA A 23 -37.10 1.34 -21.61
N GLY A 24 -37.14 0.42 -22.58
CA GLY A 24 -36.06 0.28 -23.56
C GLY A 24 -35.19 -0.97 -23.50
N ALA A 25 -35.81 -2.16 -23.62
CA ALA A 25 -35.15 -3.29 -24.27
C ALA A 25 -35.38 -3.16 -25.78
N ASP A 26 -34.33 -2.91 -26.56
CA ASP A 26 -34.19 -3.33 -27.96
C ASP A 26 -32.81 -2.88 -28.49
N GLY A 27 -32.01 -3.84 -28.92
CA GLY A 27 -30.65 -3.58 -29.40
C GLY A 27 -29.92 -4.85 -29.80
N ALA A 28 -30.44 -5.51 -30.83
CA ALA A 28 -29.76 -6.58 -31.55
C ALA A 28 -28.38 -6.11 -32.04
N GLY A 29 -27.34 -6.86 -31.69
CA GLY A 29 -25.95 -6.58 -32.00
C GLY A 29 -25.19 -7.86 -32.28
N ASP A 30 -25.50 -8.44 -33.43
CA ASP A 30 -24.82 -9.51 -34.14
C ASP A 30 -23.30 -9.25 -34.24
N ARG A 31 -22.48 -10.13 -33.64
CA ARG A 31 -21.04 -10.25 -33.93
C ARG A 31 -20.57 -11.68 -33.71
N ASP A 32 -20.47 -12.38 -34.83
CA ASP A 32 -19.38 -13.30 -35.21
C ASP A 32 -18.43 -13.69 -34.08
N ARG A 33 -18.60 -14.90 -33.56
CA ARG A 33 -17.51 -15.62 -32.91
C ARG A 33 -17.27 -16.92 -33.64
N SER A 34 -16.26 -16.81 -34.50
CA SER A 34 -15.68 -17.87 -35.29
C SER A 34 -15.34 -19.09 -34.44
N ASP A 35 -15.90 -20.18 -34.93
CA ASP A 35 -15.51 -21.56 -34.78
C ASP A 35 -13.98 -21.76 -34.81
N CYS A 36 -13.46 -22.42 -33.78
CA CYS A 36 -12.17 -23.11 -33.80
C CYS A 36 -12.29 -24.32 -32.88
N SER A 37 -13.17 -25.21 -33.28
CA SER A 37 -13.10 -26.63 -32.98
C SER A 37 -11.97 -27.22 -33.84
N ASP A 38 -10.82 -27.58 -33.28
CA ASP A 38 -10.17 -28.83 -33.70
C ASP A 38 -9.00 -29.27 -32.81
N ARG A 39 -8.94 -30.60 -32.65
CA ARG A 39 -7.74 -31.40 -32.46
C ARG A 39 -7.09 -31.44 -31.08
N SER A 40 -7.45 -32.47 -30.30
CA SER A 40 -6.48 -33.37 -29.66
C SER A 40 -7.19 -34.63 -29.19
N ASP A 41 -7.39 -35.51 -30.15
CA ASP A 41 -7.78 -36.90 -29.94
C ASP A 41 -6.52 -37.77 -30.09
N ARG A 42 -6.39 -38.77 -29.20
CA ARG A 42 -5.54 -39.97 -29.29
C ARG A 42 -4.03 -39.84 -29.06
N SER A 43 -3.58 -40.47 -27.97
CA SER A 43 -2.72 -41.67 -28.06
C SER A 43 -2.86 -42.49 -26.78
N ALA A 44 -3.39 -43.70 -26.94
CA ALA A 44 -3.48 -44.72 -25.92
C ALA A 44 -2.15 -45.48 -25.76
N SER A 45 -2.03 -46.12 -24.61
CA SER A 45 -1.39 -47.42 -24.37
C SER A 45 0.08 -47.64 -24.77
N ALA A 46 0.92 -47.83 -23.75
CA ALA A 46 1.90 -48.91 -23.75
C ALA A 46 2.15 -49.39 -22.32
N GLU A 47 1.49 -50.49 -22.01
CA GLU A 47 1.76 -51.44 -20.94
C GLU A 47 3.15 -52.06 -21.16
N GLY A 48 4.00 -52.12 -20.13
CA GLY A 48 5.35 -52.67 -20.21
C GLY A 48 5.80 -53.22 -18.86
N LYS A 49 5.68 -54.53 -18.70
CA LYS A 49 5.87 -55.32 -17.48
C LYS A 49 7.22 -56.06 -17.51
N GLY A 50 8.18 -55.65 -16.67
CA GLY A 50 9.38 -56.39 -16.19
C GLY A 50 10.37 -56.92 -17.25
N PRO A 51 11.47 -57.62 -16.89
CA PRO A 51 12.01 -57.94 -15.55
C PRO A 51 13.55 -57.76 -15.41
N SER A 52 14.07 -58.08 -14.20
CA SER A 52 15.33 -58.79 -13.93
C SER A 52 16.72 -58.17 -14.17
N ASP A 53 17.61 -58.54 -13.24
CA ASP A 53 19.07 -58.70 -13.31
C ASP A 53 19.97 -57.45 -13.18
N ARG A 54 20.71 -57.32 -12.06
CA ARG A 54 21.93 -58.05 -11.65
C ARG A 54 23.17 -57.42 -12.28
N THR A 55 23.96 -56.74 -11.45
CA THR A 55 25.36 -56.40 -11.73
C THR A 55 26.18 -56.62 -10.48
N ASP A 56 26.53 -57.89 -10.26
CA ASP A 56 27.79 -58.24 -9.62
C ASP A 56 28.75 -58.57 -10.77
N HIS A 57 29.75 -57.71 -11.00
CA HIS A 57 30.98 -58.12 -11.69
C HIS A 57 32.14 -57.31 -11.16
N GLU A 58 32.68 -57.84 -10.08
CA GLU A 58 34.07 -57.68 -9.67
C GLU A 58 34.96 -58.45 -10.66
N GLY A 59 36.04 -57.78 -11.10
CA GLY A 59 37.34 -58.31 -11.51
C GLY A 59 37.44 -59.57 -12.37
N ARG A 60 38.28 -59.49 -13.43
CA ARG A 60 39.53 -60.27 -13.54
C ARG A 60 40.04 -60.37 -14.99
N ALA A 61 41.36 -60.23 -15.08
CA ALA A 61 42.30 -60.72 -16.09
C ALA A 61 42.29 -60.10 -17.49
N ASP A 62 43.37 -59.36 -17.76
CA ASP A 62 44.45 -59.80 -18.65
C ASP A 62 44.01 -60.60 -19.88
N ARG A 63 44.08 -59.96 -21.05
CA ARG A 63 44.78 -60.58 -22.18
C ARG A 63 45.19 -59.55 -23.22
N GLU A 64 46.48 -59.65 -23.53
CA GLU A 64 47.12 -59.18 -24.75
C GLU A 64 46.26 -59.45 -25.98
N ASP A 65 46.16 -58.48 -26.90
CA ASP A 65 46.53 -58.79 -28.28
C ASP A 65 46.84 -57.52 -29.07
N LEU A 66 48.09 -57.48 -29.53
CA LEU A 66 48.54 -56.71 -30.68
C LEU A 66 47.80 -57.21 -31.92
N ALA A 67 46.93 -56.38 -32.50
CA ALA A 67 46.73 -56.25 -33.95
C ALA A 67 45.47 -55.42 -34.19
N ASP A 68 45.61 -54.10 -34.37
CA ASP A 68 44.92 -53.40 -35.48
C ASP A 68 45.40 -51.94 -35.57
N ARG A 69 46.64 -51.78 -36.04
CA ARG A 69 47.15 -50.52 -36.57
C ARG A 69 47.18 -50.68 -38.08
N ASP A 70 46.02 -50.67 -38.73
CA ASP A 70 45.89 -50.36 -40.16
C ASP A 70 44.41 -50.32 -40.57
N GLY A 71 43.71 -49.23 -40.26
CA GLY A 71 42.30 -49.09 -40.65
C GLY A 71 41.66 -47.73 -40.45
N ARG A 72 42.44 -46.65 -40.26
CA ARG A 72 41.93 -45.30 -39.94
C ARG A 72 42.31 -44.26 -40.98
N ALA A 73 42.07 -44.55 -42.26
CA ALA A 73 42.26 -43.58 -43.34
C ALA A 73 41.06 -43.44 -44.29
N ALA A 74 39.94 -44.15 -44.07
CA ALA A 74 38.81 -44.11 -45.00
C ALA A 74 37.46 -44.09 -44.28
N ARG A 75 37.14 -42.98 -43.62
CA ARG A 75 35.75 -42.55 -43.35
C ARG A 75 35.74 -41.07 -42.96
N ALA A 76 36.22 -40.27 -43.89
CA ALA A 76 36.10 -38.82 -43.87
C ALA A 76 35.24 -38.42 -45.08
N GLU A 77 33.97 -38.80 -45.09
CA GLU A 77 32.98 -38.24 -46.02
C GLU A 77 31.57 -38.63 -45.58
N GLY A 78 30.73 -37.62 -45.31
CA GLY A 78 29.28 -37.82 -45.26
C GLY A 78 28.56 -37.62 -43.92
N GLN A 79 29.16 -36.96 -42.91
CA GLN A 79 28.37 -36.49 -41.77
C GLN A 79 27.94 -35.04 -42.01
N GLY A 80 26.80 -34.90 -42.69
CA GLY A 80 26.21 -33.62 -43.05
C GLY A 80 25.99 -32.70 -41.84
N PRO A 81 26.19 -31.37 -42.00
CA PRO A 81 26.11 -30.39 -40.91
C PRO A 81 24.70 -30.14 -40.33
N SER A 82 23.70 -31.00 -40.60
CA SER A 82 22.29 -30.70 -40.38
C SER A 82 21.70 -31.14 -39.02
N ASP A 83 22.30 -32.09 -38.29
CA ASP A 83 21.72 -32.60 -37.04
C ASP A 83 22.58 -32.29 -35.80
N ARG A 84 23.01 -31.03 -35.66
CA ARG A 84 23.21 -30.50 -34.30
C ARG A 84 21.84 -30.33 -33.67
N ALA A 85 21.26 -31.46 -33.24
CA ALA A 85 20.10 -31.49 -32.36
C ALA A 85 20.32 -30.43 -31.30
N ARG A 86 19.55 -29.34 -31.37
CA ARG A 86 19.59 -28.24 -30.41
C ARG A 86 19.44 -28.89 -29.05
N ALA A 87 20.54 -29.00 -28.31
CA ALA A 87 20.51 -29.41 -26.93
C ALA A 87 19.37 -28.61 -26.27
N PRO A 88 18.39 -29.30 -25.65
CA PRO A 88 17.22 -28.63 -25.11
C PRO A 88 17.72 -27.49 -24.24
N ARG A 89 17.38 -26.25 -24.63
CA ARG A 89 17.76 -25.06 -23.87
C ARG A 89 17.14 -25.27 -22.49
N HIS A 90 17.98 -25.58 -21.51
CA HIS A 90 17.57 -25.68 -20.11
C HIS A 90 16.76 -24.42 -19.82
N PRO A 91 15.54 -24.54 -19.26
CA PRO A 91 14.70 -23.38 -19.00
C PRO A 91 15.51 -22.37 -18.20
N ASP A 92 15.76 -21.22 -18.83
CA ASP A 92 16.55 -20.16 -18.23
C ASP A 92 15.86 -19.77 -16.92
N GLY A 93 16.55 -19.95 -15.79
CA GLY A 93 16.03 -19.63 -14.45
C GLY A 93 15.62 -18.15 -14.25
N PHE A 94 15.64 -17.36 -15.32
CA PHE A 94 15.15 -15.99 -15.45
C PHE A 94 13.66 -15.86 -15.11
N GLY A 95 12.79 -16.76 -15.61
CA GLY A 95 11.36 -16.69 -15.30
C GLY A 95 11.08 -16.85 -13.81
N ALA A 96 11.75 -17.81 -13.17
CA ALA A 96 11.65 -18.00 -11.72
C ALA A 96 12.27 -16.85 -10.92
N ALA A 97 13.36 -16.26 -11.40
CA ALA A 97 13.96 -15.07 -10.80
C ALA A 97 12.97 -13.89 -10.84
N PHE A 98 12.35 -13.64 -11.99
CA PHE A 98 11.37 -12.58 -12.22
C PHE A 98 10.16 -12.72 -11.29
N CYS A 99 9.52 -13.89 -11.30
CA CYS A 99 8.35 -14.13 -10.46
C CYS A 99 8.69 -14.01 -8.96
N ALA A 100 9.87 -14.48 -8.54
CA ALA A 100 10.29 -14.39 -7.14
C ALA A 100 10.56 -12.95 -6.69
N SER A 101 11.23 -12.12 -7.51
CA SER A 101 11.40 -10.69 -7.17
C SER A 101 10.10 -9.92 -7.19
N MET A 102 9.22 -10.18 -8.17
CA MET A 102 7.92 -9.52 -8.26
C MET A 102 7.08 -9.84 -7.01
N ALA A 103 7.02 -11.11 -6.62
CA ALA A 103 6.33 -11.54 -5.40
C ALA A 103 6.93 -10.91 -4.14
N ALA A 104 8.26 -10.82 -4.05
CA ALA A 104 8.93 -10.18 -2.92
C ALA A 104 8.62 -8.68 -2.83
N LEU A 105 8.64 -7.95 -3.95
CA LEU A 105 8.25 -6.54 -4.01
C LEU A 105 6.77 -6.32 -3.64
N CYS A 106 5.86 -7.17 -4.13
CA CYS A 106 4.45 -7.11 -3.72
C CYS A 106 4.31 -7.30 -2.21
N ALA A 107 5.02 -8.26 -1.63
CA ALA A 107 5.00 -8.50 -0.20
C ALA A 107 5.53 -7.28 0.59
N GLU A 108 6.62 -6.66 0.15
CA GLU A 108 7.15 -5.44 0.75
C GLU A 108 6.15 -4.28 0.71
N VAL A 109 5.50 -4.07 -0.44
CA VAL A 109 4.49 -3.01 -0.59
C VAL A 109 3.29 -3.27 0.33
N VAL A 110 2.80 -4.51 0.42
CA VAL A 110 1.70 -4.86 1.32
C VAL A 110 2.08 -4.61 2.78
N VAL A 111 3.30 -4.97 3.19
CA VAL A 111 3.79 -4.69 4.56
C VAL A 111 3.90 -3.19 4.80
N ALA A 112 4.51 -2.44 3.89
CA ALA A 112 4.64 -0.99 4.01
C ALA A 112 3.27 -0.29 4.03
N ALA A 113 2.34 -0.71 3.17
CA ALA A 113 0.97 -0.21 3.14
C ALA A 113 0.24 -0.53 4.45
N SER A 114 0.40 -1.74 4.99
CA SER A 114 -0.19 -2.12 6.28
C SER A 114 0.33 -1.22 7.39
N VAL A 115 1.65 -1.02 7.51
CA VAL A 115 2.24 -0.09 8.48
C VAL A 115 1.73 1.33 8.28
N GLY A 116 1.61 1.79 7.03
CA GLY A 116 1.05 3.09 6.69
C GLY A 116 -0.40 3.22 7.16
N VAL A 117 -1.25 2.22 6.92
CA VAL A 117 -2.64 2.17 7.41
C VAL A 117 -2.69 2.21 8.93
N LEU A 118 -1.84 1.44 9.61
CA LEU A 118 -1.76 1.47 11.09
C LEU A 118 -1.40 2.86 11.61
N VAL A 119 -0.42 3.53 10.98
CA VAL A 119 -0.04 4.90 11.33
C VAL A 119 -1.18 5.88 11.04
N LEU A 120 -1.88 5.72 9.92
CA LEU A 120 -3.05 6.55 9.58
C LEU A 120 -4.18 6.35 10.59
N LEU A 121 -4.51 5.11 10.95
CA LEU A 121 -5.51 4.78 11.98
C LEU A 121 -5.13 5.28 13.38
N SER A 122 -3.82 5.42 13.66
CA SER A 122 -3.33 5.99 14.92
C SER A 122 -3.47 7.52 14.98
N ARG A 123 -3.63 8.18 13.83
CA ARG A 123 -3.80 9.64 13.73
C ARG A 123 -5.28 9.99 13.62
N GLU A 124 -5.66 11.14 14.17
CA GLU A 124 -7.00 11.73 14.04
C GLU A 124 -7.40 11.98 12.57
N HIS A 125 -7.96 10.96 11.93
CA HIS A 125 -8.48 11.05 10.56
C HIS A 125 -9.97 11.34 10.59
N GLN A 126 -10.37 12.38 9.88
CA GLN A 126 -11.78 12.62 9.60
C GLN A 126 -12.20 11.66 8.49
N GLY A 127 -12.99 10.66 8.88
CA GLY A 127 -13.69 9.76 7.99
C GLY A 127 -12.80 8.94 7.05
N LEU A 128 -12.58 7.68 7.37
CA LEU A 128 -12.43 6.70 6.29
C LEU A 128 -13.68 6.78 5.42
N PRO A 129 -13.58 6.61 4.08
CA PRO A 129 -14.76 6.57 3.23
C PRO A 129 -15.74 5.54 3.81
N THR A 130 -16.90 6.02 4.24
CA THR A 130 -17.93 5.19 4.90
C THR A 130 -18.57 4.20 3.93
N ALA A 131 -18.31 4.35 2.63
CA ALA A 131 -18.72 3.42 1.59
C ALA A 131 -17.73 2.24 1.50
N PRO A 132 -18.06 1.04 2.05
CA PRO A 132 -17.17 -0.12 2.01
C PRO A 132 -16.85 -0.56 0.58
N ALA A 133 -17.79 -0.39 -0.36
CA ALA A 133 -17.58 -0.70 -1.77
C ALA A 133 -16.47 0.16 -2.40
N LEU A 134 -16.43 1.47 -2.07
CA LEU A 134 -15.37 2.36 -2.53
C LEU A 134 -14.03 1.96 -1.92
N ALA A 135 -14.00 1.62 -0.63
CA ALA A 135 -12.78 1.17 0.04
C ALA A 135 -12.22 -0.12 -0.60
N VAL A 136 -13.08 -1.09 -0.90
CA VAL A 136 -12.70 -2.34 -1.59
C VAL A 136 -12.19 -2.05 -3.01
N ALA A 137 -12.90 -1.21 -3.79
CA ALA A 137 -12.48 -0.86 -5.14
C ALA A 137 -11.12 -0.15 -5.16
N VAL A 138 -10.89 0.78 -4.24
CA VAL A 138 -9.60 1.49 -4.07
C VAL A 138 -8.50 0.50 -3.67
N ALA A 139 -8.78 -0.40 -2.73
CA ALA A 139 -7.81 -1.43 -2.31
C ALA A 139 -7.44 -2.38 -3.46
N LEU A 140 -8.42 -2.81 -4.27
CA LEU A 140 -8.19 -3.66 -5.44
C LEU A 140 -7.38 -2.94 -6.51
N GLY A 141 -7.73 -1.69 -6.83
CA GLY A 141 -6.99 -0.85 -7.76
C GLY A 141 -5.54 -0.64 -7.32
N ALA A 142 -5.32 -0.36 -6.03
CA ALA A 142 -3.99 -0.24 -5.45
C ALA A 142 -3.18 -1.55 -5.53
N LEU A 143 -3.83 -2.71 -5.33
CA LEU A 143 -3.19 -4.01 -5.44
C LEU A 143 -2.79 -4.34 -6.88
N LEU A 144 -3.66 -4.09 -7.85
CA LEU A 144 -3.33 -4.26 -9.28
C LEU A 144 -2.18 -3.34 -9.71
N LEU A 145 -2.24 -2.07 -9.30
CA LEU A 145 -1.15 -1.11 -9.56
C LEU A 145 0.16 -1.57 -8.92
N THR A 146 0.11 -2.11 -7.70
CA THR A 146 1.28 -2.67 -7.02
C THR A 146 1.91 -3.81 -7.81
N VAL A 147 1.10 -4.73 -8.35
CA VAL A 147 1.60 -5.83 -9.19
C VAL A 147 2.28 -5.28 -10.46
N LEU A 148 1.66 -4.33 -11.15
CA LEU A 148 2.24 -3.72 -12.36
C LEU A 148 3.56 -3.00 -12.06
N LEU A 149 3.58 -2.17 -11.02
CA LEU A 149 4.79 -1.44 -10.59
C LEU A 149 5.90 -2.40 -10.14
N SER A 150 5.56 -3.47 -9.42
CA SER A 150 6.53 -4.48 -8.97
C SER A 150 7.18 -5.23 -10.14
N GLY A 151 6.40 -5.54 -11.19
CA GLY A 151 6.91 -6.12 -12.43
C GLY A 151 7.85 -5.17 -13.16
N PHE A 152 7.48 -3.89 -13.25
CA PHE A 152 8.31 -2.85 -13.84
C PHE A 152 9.63 -2.66 -13.06
N VAL A 153 9.58 -2.52 -11.74
CA VAL A 153 10.77 -2.38 -10.88
C VAL A 153 11.66 -3.62 -10.97
N THR A 154 11.06 -4.82 -11.02
CA THR A 154 11.82 -6.05 -11.24
C THR A 154 12.62 -5.98 -12.55
N ALA A 155 11.96 -5.59 -13.65
CA ALA A 155 12.60 -5.51 -14.96
C ALA A 155 13.66 -4.41 -15.02
N ALA A 156 13.38 -3.23 -14.45
CA ALA A 156 14.23 -2.04 -14.57
C ALA A 156 15.38 -1.99 -13.56
N ALA A 157 15.27 -2.67 -12.41
CA ALA A 157 16.25 -2.57 -11.33
C ALA A 157 16.82 -3.94 -10.93
N VAL A 158 15.96 -4.91 -10.60
CA VAL A 158 16.42 -6.20 -10.06
C VAL A 158 17.17 -7.00 -11.11
N MET A 159 16.65 -7.08 -12.33
CA MET A 159 17.31 -7.83 -13.42
C MET A 159 18.67 -7.22 -13.80
N PRO A 160 18.82 -5.89 -13.99
CA PRO A 160 20.13 -5.28 -14.16
C PRO A 160 21.09 -5.52 -13.01
N ALA A 161 20.60 -5.52 -11.75
CA ALA A 161 21.46 -5.81 -10.59
C ALA A 161 21.97 -7.26 -10.62
N LEU A 162 21.12 -8.22 -11.00
CA LEU A 162 21.55 -9.62 -11.16
C LEU A 162 22.55 -9.78 -12.30
N GLU A 163 22.30 -9.15 -13.44
CA GLU A 163 23.22 -9.19 -14.60
C GLU A 163 24.56 -8.54 -14.28
N LEU A 164 24.54 -7.38 -13.60
CA LEU A 164 25.74 -6.71 -13.12
C LEU A 164 26.51 -7.60 -12.14
N SER A 165 25.82 -8.29 -11.23
CA SER A 165 26.45 -9.21 -10.28
C SER A 165 27.11 -10.41 -10.96
N ARG A 166 26.50 -10.95 -12.01
CA ARG A 166 27.05 -12.05 -12.83
C ARG A 166 28.28 -11.60 -13.61
N ARG A 167 28.19 -10.44 -14.27
CA ARG A 167 29.33 -9.85 -15.00
C ARG A 167 30.49 -9.54 -14.08
N ALA A 168 30.22 -9.00 -12.89
CA ALA A 168 31.25 -8.71 -11.89
C ALA A 168 31.93 -10.00 -11.38
N ALA A 169 31.15 -11.04 -11.06
CA ALA A 169 31.69 -12.33 -10.64
C ALA A 169 32.52 -13.00 -11.75
N ALA A 170 32.04 -12.98 -13.00
CA ALA A 170 32.74 -13.52 -14.15
C ALA A 170 34.08 -12.81 -14.41
N ARG A 171 34.10 -11.47 -14.36
CA ARG A 171 35.34 -10.68 -14.50
C ARG A 171 36.33 -10.92 -13.37
N ALA A 172 35.83 -11.17 -12.15
CA ALA A 172 36.68 -11.47 -11.00
C ALA A 172 37.19 -12.92 -10.97
N GLY A 173 36.76 -13.79 -11.91
CA GLY A 173 37.10 -15.21 -11.92
C GLY A 173 36.63 -15.97 -10.66
N ARG A 174 35.66 -15.40 -9.92
CA ARG A 174 35.18 -15.98 -8.65
C ARG A 174 33.81 -16.62 -8.84
N PRO A 175 33.49 -17.69 -8.07
CA PRO A 175 32.13 -18.20 -8.05
C PRO A 175 31.19 -17.08 -7.62
N GLU A 176 30.02 -17.04 -8.25
CA GLU A 176 28.99 -16.07 -7.93
C GLU A 176 28.64 -16.25 -6.42
N GLY A 177 29.10 -15.35 -5.55
CA GLY A 177 28.81 -15.31 -4.10
C GLY A 177 27.80 -14.21 -3.73
N ARG A 178 27.05 -14.35 -2.62
CA ARG A 178 25.94 -13.42 -2.26
C ARG A 178 26.37 -11.95 -2.21
N TRP A 179 27.62 -11.71 -1.82
CA TRP A 179 28.27 -10.40 -1.75
C TRP A 179 28.26 -9.63 -3.08
N TRP A 180 28.33 -10.30 -4.23
CA TRP A 180 28.23 -9.62 -5.53
C TRP A 180 26.86 -8.98 -5.77
N THR A 181 25.78 -9.61 -5.28
CA THR A 181 24.43 -9.01 -5.37
C THR A 181 24.29 -7.87 -4.38
N VAL A 182 24.83 -8.03 -3.15
CA VAL A 182 24.85 -6.96 -2.14
C VAL A 182 25.58 -5.72 -2.64
N GLY A 183 26.67 -5.88 -3.42
CA GLY A 183 27.38 -4.76 -4.03
C GLY A 183 26.73 -4.21 -5.32
N ALA A 184 26.06 -5.05 -6.11
CA ALA A 184 25.42 -4.63 -7.36
C ALA A 184 24.15 -3.79 -7.13
N VAL A 185 23.35 -4.12 -6.11
CA VAL A 185 22.11 -3.40 -5.77
C VAL A 185 22.34 -1.90 -5.53
N PRO A 186 23.25 -1.45 -4.63
CA PRO A 186 23.48 -0.03 -4.41
C PRO A 186 24.00 0.71 -5.65
N ALA A 187 24.74 0.03 -6.54
CA ALA A 187 25.20 0.62 -7.79
C ALA A 187 24.04 0.88 -8.75
N VAL A 188 23.11 -0.08 -8.90
CA VAL A 188 21.90 0.11 -9.70
C VAL A 188 20.98 1.16 -9.07
N ALA A 189 20.82 1.14 -7.75
CA ALA A 189 20.08 2.18 -7.03
C ALA A 189 20.67 3.57 -7.28
N ALA A 190 22.00 3.72 -7.26
CA ALA A 190 22.66 4.99 -7.54
C ALA A 190 22.38 5.46 -8.97
N ALA A 191 22.47 4.57 -9.96
CA ALA A 191 22.14 4.89 -11.34
C ALA A 191 20.68 5.36 -11.49
N LEU A 192 19.74 4.69 -10.83
CA LEU A 192 18.33 5.10 -10.84
C LEU A 192 18.16 6.48 -10.19
N VAL A 193 18.79 6.73 -9.04
CA VAL A 193 18.73 8.04 -8.37
C VAL A 193 19.24 9.15 -9.28
N ILE A 194 20.34 8.92 -10.00
CA ILE A 194 20.91 9.89 -10.94
C ILE A 194 19.93 10.16 -12.10
N VAL A 195 19.38 9.12 -12.73
CA VAL A 195 18.47 9.25 -13.88
C VAL A 195 17.20 10.02 -13.49
N PHE A 196 16.51 9.59 -12.44
CA PHE A 196 15.30 10.26 -11.97
C PHE A 196 15.59 11.65 -11.38
N GLY A 197 16.71 11.80 -10.68
CA GLY A 197 17.15 13.09 -10.15
C GLY A 197 17.40 14.11 -11.26
N ALA A 198 17.99 13.68 -12.38
CA ALA A 198 18.19 14.52 -13.56
C ALA A 198 16.86 14.92 -14.22
N VAL A 199 15.92 13.98 -14.39
CA VAL A 199 14.58 14.27 -14.93
C VAL A 199 13.82 15.26 -14.03
N ALA A 200 13.85 15.05 -12.72
CA ALA A 200 13.21 15.95 -11.76
C ALA A 200 13.84 17.35 -11.74
N ALA A 201 15.19 17.43 -11.84
CA ALA A 201 15.89 18.71 -11.90
C ALA A 201 15.55 19.49 -13.19
N LEU A 202 15.39 18.80 -14.33
CA LEU A 202 14.94 19.40 -15.58
C LEU A 202 13.52 19.99 -15.46
N GLY A 203 12.61 19.30 -14.77
CA GLY A 203 11.24 19.79 -14.56
C GLY A 203 11.14 20.92 -13.54
N ALA A 204 11.94 20.89 -12.47
CA ALA A 204 11.88 21.86 -11.38
C ALA A 204 12.78 23.09 -11.60
N LEU A 205 13.62 23.10 -12.65
CA LEU A 205 14.66 24.11 -12.91
C LEU A 205 15.63 24.33 -11.73
N ALA A 206 15.65 23.42 -10.75
CA ALA A 206 16.47 23.51 -9.55
C ALA A 206 16.87 22.11 -9.06
N PRO A 207 18.15 21.89 -8.70
CA PRO A 207 18.59 20.64 -8.10
C PRO A 207 18.05 20.51 -6.67
N ALA A 208 17.67 19.30 -6.27
CA ALA A 208 17.29 19.04 -4.90
C ALA A 208 18.52 19.07 -3.97
N HIS A 209 18.29 19.23 -2.66
CA HIS A 209 19.36 19.19 -1.68
C HIS A 209 20.07 17.81 -1.67
N SER A 210 21.39 17.79 -1.65
CA SER A 210 22.22 16.56 -1.78
C SER A 210 21.83 15.46 -0.78
N LEU A 211 21.47 15.84 0.44
CA LEU A 211 21.00 14.92 1.49
C LEU A 211 19.76 14.12 1.05
N LYS A 212 18.85 14.71 0.26
CA LYS A 212 17.65 14.02 -0.23
C LYS A 212 18.02 12.89 -1.20
N TYR A 213 19.00 13.10 -2.08
CA TYR A 213 19.46 12.06 -3.00
C TYR A 213 20.13 10.91 -2.25
N LEU A 214 20.92 11.19 -1.20
CA LEU A 214 21.52 10.16 -0.36
C LEU A 214 20.48 9.34 0.40
N ILE A 215 19.49 9.99 1.03
CA ILE A 215 18.38 9.31 1.70
C ILE A 215 17.62 8.44 0.70
N TRP A 216 17.33 8.98 -0.48
CA TRP A 216 16.58 8.27 -1.51
C TRP A 216 17.35 7.06 -2.06
N TRP A 217 18.65 7.21 -2.28
CA TRP A 217 19.55 6.11 -2.66
C TRP A 217 19.60 5.01 -1.60
N GLY A 218 19.73 5.39 -0.33
CA GLY A 218 19.71 4.44 0.79
C GLY A 218 18.39 3.68 0.86
N ALA A 219 17.26 4.39 0.75
CA ALA A 219 15.93 3.78 0.75
C ALA A 219 15.74 2.80 -0.42
N LEU A 220 16.13 3.18 -1.63
CA LEU A 220 16.07 2.29 -2.81
C LEU A 220 16.96 1.07 -2.63
N THR A 221 18.16 1.22 -2.07
CA THR A 221 19.07 0.10 -1.81
C THR A 221 18.44 -0.89 -0.83
N VAL A 222 17.88 -0.39 0.27
CA VAL A 222 17.22 -1.22 1.29
C VAL A 222 15.99 -1.94 0.71
N GLY A 223 15.18 -1.26 -0.12
CA GLY A 223 14.01 -1.88 -0.76
C GLY A 223 14.35 -2.87 -1.88
N LEU A 224 15.42 -2.64 -2.65
CA LEU A 224 15.80 -3.53 -3.75
C LEU A 224 16.58 -4.78 -3.30
N LEU A 225 17.18 -4.75 -2.12
CA LEU A 225 18.07 -5.82 -1.67
C LEU A 225 17.34 -7.15 -1.40
N PRO A 226 16.22 -7.20 -0.63
CA PRO A 226 15.49 -8.44 -0.42
C PRO A 226 14.95 -9.10 -1.71
N PRO A 227 14.31 -8.39 -2.66
CA PRO A 227 13.81 -9.01 -3.89
C PRO A 227 14.95 -9.49 -4.79
N ALA A 228 16.10 -8.79 -4.83
CA ALA A 228 17.27 -9.25 -5.57
C ALA A 228 17.87 -10.54 -4.98
N LEU A 229 17.95 -10.65 -3.66
CA LEU A 229 18.40 -11.87 -2.98
C LEU A 229 17.42 -13.03 -3.18
N ALA A 230 16.12 -12.76 -3.14
CA ALA A 230 15.07 -13.74 -3.41
C ALA A 230 15.13 -14.28 -4.86
N ALA A 231 15.20 -13.37 -5.84
CA ALA A 231 15.33 -13.71 -7.25
C ALA A 231 16.58 -14.55 -7.53
N ARG A 232 17.72 -14.18 -6.94
CA ARG A 232 18.94 -14.98 -7.05
C ARG A 232 18.77 -16.38 -6.47
N ARG A 233 18.14 -16.51 -5.31
CA ARG A 233 17.91 -17.80 -4.66
C ARG A 233 16.98 -18.68 -5.50
N ALA A 234 15.98 -18.09 -6.13
CA ALA A 234 15.09 -18.78 -7.06
C ALA A 234 15.83 -19.24 -8.32
N ALA A 235 16.63 -18.35 -8.94
CA ALA A 235 17.42 -18.67 -10.13
C ALA A 235 18.38 -19.85 -9.93
N ARG A 236 19.00 -19.94 -8.74
CA ARG A 236 19.89 -21.05 -8.39
C ARG A 236 19.16 -22.37 -8.27
N ARG A 237 17.98 -22.36 -7.66
CA ARG A 237 17.20 -23.58 -7.41
C ARG A 237 16.63 -24.22 -8.66
N VAL A 238 16.27 -23.42 -9.67
CA VAL A 238 15.83 -23.97 -10.96
C VAL A 238 16.97 -24.72 -11.65
N ARG A 239 18.22 -24.27 -11.48
CA ARG A 239 19.39 -25.01 -11.99
C ARG A 239 19.68 -26.31 -11.25
N GLU A 240 19.11 -26.51 -10.06
CA GLU A 240 19.30 -27.71 -9.24
C GLU A 240 18.19 -28.76 -9.47
N ASP A 241 17.38 -28.64 -10.54
CA ASP A 241 16.37 -29.62 -10.98
C ASP A 241 15.42 -30.14 -9.88
N ARG A 242 14.95 -29.27 -8.98
CA ARG A 242 13.86 -29.57 -8.03
C ARG A 242 12.56 -28.82 -8.37
N PRO A 243 11.89 -29.14 -9.49
CA PRO A 243 10.77 -28.37 -10.04
C PRO A 243 9.47 -28.43 -9.21
N GLY A 244 9.26 -29.44 -8.37
CA GLY A 244 7.95 -29.68 -7.75
C GLY A 244 7.60 -28.86 -6.49
N SER A 245 8.50 -28.06 -5.92
CA SER A 245 8.27 -27.45 -4.58
C SER A 245 8.31 -25.93 -4.49
N VAL A 246 8.53 -25.22 -5.61
CA VAL A 246 8.72 -23.76 -5.56
C VAL A 246 7.43 -23.05 -5.19
N ALA A 247 6.32 -23.35 -5.87
CA ALA A 247 5.02 -22.74 -5.57
C ALA A 247 4.56 -23.03 -4.12
N ARG A 248 4.66 -24.29 -3.67
CA ARG A 248 4.30 -24.68 -2.30
C ARG A 248 5.16 -23.98 -1.24
N ARG A 249 6.46 -23.80 -1.50
CA ARG A 249 7.34 -23.06 -0.58
C ARG A 249 7.07 -21.58 -0.59
N VAL A 250 6.84 -20.96 -1.75
CA VAL A 250 6.48 -19.54 -1.85
C VAL A 250 5.17 -19.26 -1.12
N ALA A 251 4.16 -20.11 -1.32
CA ALA A 251 2.90 -20.02 -0.58
C ALA A 251 3.13 -20.17 0.93
N ARG A 252 3.91 -21.18 1.36
CA ARG A 252 4.22 -21.40 2.78
C ARG A 252 5.00 -20.24 3.40
N ASP A 253 6.06 -19.79 2.74
CA ASP A 253 6.93 -18.74 3.25
C ASP A 253 6.18 -17.38 3.23
N GLY A 254 5.31 -17.16 2.25
CA GLY A 254 4.37 -16.02 2.22
C GLY A 254 3.35 -16.05 3.35
N VAL A 255 2.74 -17.21 3.62
CA VAL A 255 1.84 -17.39 4.78
C VAL A 255 2.59 -17.17 6.09
N LEU A 256 3.80 -17.70 6.24
CA LEU A 256 4.62 -17.48 7.45
C LEU A 256 4.98 -16.01 7.64
N ALA A 257 5.36 -15.31 6.57
CA ALA A 257 5.63 -13.88 6.62
C ALA A 257 4.38 -13.08 7.00
N TRP A 258 3.23 -13.41 6.42
CA TRP A 258 1.96 -12.78 6.74
C TRP A 258 1.55 -13.00 8.19
N LEU A 259 1.67 -14.24 8.69
CA LEU A 259 1.43 -14.58 10.10
C LEU A 259 2.38 -13.84 11.04
N LEU A 260 3.66 -13.69 10.67
CA LEU A 260 4.63 -12.94 11.47
C LEU A 260 4.28 -11.45 11.55
N VAL A 261 3.91 -10.83 10.43
CA VAL A 261 3.45 -9.44 10.39
C VAL A 261 2.16 -9.26 11.20
N GLY A 262 1.22 -10.20 11.06
CA GLY A 262 0.00 -10.24 11.85
C GLY A 262 0.28 -10.38 13.34
N ALA A 263 1.23 -11.25 13.74
CA ALA A 263 1.63 -11.43 15.13
C ALA A 263 2.30 -10.19 15.70
N ILE A 264 3.18 -9.51 14.95
CA ILE A 264 3.79 -8.25 15.36
C ILE A 264 2.72 -7.17 15.52
N GLY A 265 1.82 -7.03 14.56
CA GLY A 265 0.70 -6.09 14.63
C GLY A 265 -0.20 -6.36 15.83
N ALA A 266 -0.63 -7.61 16.02
CA ALA A 266 -1.44 -8.04 17.15
C ALA A 266 -0.73 -7.82 18.50
N THR A 267 0.60 -8.04 18.56
CA THR A 267 1.39 -7.76 19.76
C THR A 267 1.47 -6.26 20.03
N ALA A 268 1.72 -5.44 19.01
CA ALA A 268 1.77 -3.98 19.15
C ALA A 268 0.41 -3.42 19.62
N TYR A 269 -0.70 -3.94 19.09
CA TYR A 269 -2.05 -3.58 19.55
C TYR A 269 -2.35 -4.11 20.96
N GLY A 270 -2.08 -5.39 21.23
CA GLY A 270 -2.40 -6.03 22.50
C GLY A 270 -1.58 -5.50 23.68
N THR A 271 -0.36 -5.02 23.43
CA THR A 271 0.49 -4.36 24.44
C THR A 271 0.15 -2.88 24.63
N GLY A 272 -0.74 -2.30 23.81
CA GLY A 272 -1.03 -0.87 23.81
C GLY A 272 0.09 -0.01 23.23
N LEU A 273 1.10 -0.61 22.58
CA LEU A 273 2.14 0.12 21.87
C LEU A 273 1.57 0.89 20.67
N ALA A 274 0.51 0.34 20.06
CA ALA A 274 -0.35 1.02 19.10
C ALA A 274 -1.78 1.04 19.66
N THR A 275 -2.20 2.17 20.23
CA THR A 275 -3.61 2.37 20.60
C THR A 275 -4.38 2.90 19.41
N VAL A 276 -5.50 2.26 19.07
CA VAL A 276 -6.47 2.85 18.13
C VAL A 276 -6.93 4.17 18.73
N TYR A 277 -6.98 5.21 17.90
CA TYR A 277 -7.54 6.49 18.33
C TYR A 277 -9.01 6.29 18.73
N GLU A 278 -9.31 6.49 20.01
CA GLU A 278 -10.68 6.50 20.51
C GLU A 278 -11.08 7.97 20.74
N PRO A 279 -12.03 8.52 19.96
CA PRO A 279 -12.52 9.87 20.17
C PRO A 279 -13.02 10.04 21.62
N PRO A 280 -12.81 11.20 22.26
CA PRO A 280 -13.24 11.39 23.63
C PRO A 280 -14.77 11.37 23.69
N LYS A 281 -15.31 10.47 24.51
CA LYS A 281 -16.75 10.41 24.82
C LYS A 281 -17.06 11.51 25.82
N LEU A 282 -17.41 12.69 25.30
CA LEU A 282 -17.72 13.85 26.13
C LEU A 282 -19.24 13.94 26.40
N HIS A 283 -19.60 14.17 27.66
CA HIS A 283 -20.94 14.64 28.03
C HIS A 283 -21.00 16.18 27.97
N ARG A 284 -22.22 16.73 28.10
CA ARG A 284 -22.43 18.19 28.10
C ARG A 284 -21.62 18.89 29.19
N SER A 285 -21.54 18.30 30.38
CA SER A 285 -20.70 18.77 31.50
C SER A 285 -19.21 18.74 31.17
N ASP A 286 -18.76 17.75 30.39
CA ASP A 286 -17.36 17.63 29.98
C ASP A 286 -16.99 18.61 28.86
N ILE A 287 -17.97 19.16 28.15
CA ILE A 287 -17.76 20.22 27.17
C ILE A 287 -17.74 21.59 27.84
N ALA A 288 -18.55 21.77 28.88
CA ALA A 288 -18.52 22.98 29.68
C ALA A 288 -17.13 23.19 30.31
N GLY A 289 -16.69 24.44 30.36
CA GLY A 289 -15.37 24.86 30.81
C GLY A 289 -14.77 25.96 29.96
N VAL A 290 -13.50 26.26 30.20
CA VAL A 290 -12.74 27.27 29.44
C VAL A 290 -11.84 26.56 28.44
N TRP A 291 -11.92 26.98 27.20
CA TRP A 291 -11.17 26.49 26.06
C TRP A 291 -10.23 27.60 25.58
N ASN A 292 -8.99 27.26 25.24
CA ASN A 292 -7.97 28.21 24.83
C ASN A 292 -7.30 27.76 23.54
N ASP A 293 -6.97 28.71 22.67
CA ASP A 293 -6.42 28.44 21.34
C ASP A 293 -4.87 28.41 21.29
N GLY A 294 -4.22 28.62 22.42
CA GLY A 294 -2.77 28.73 22.59
C GLY A 294 -2.18 30.08 22.18
N ARG A 295 -3.00 31.01 21.68
CA ARG A 295 -2.57 32.31 21.11
C ARG A 295 -3.21 33.51 21.82
N GLY A 296 -3.92 33.26 22.93
CA GLY A 296 -4.54 34.29 23.76
C GLY A 296 -6.07 34.30 23.67
N GLY A 297 -6.64 33.65 22.65
CA GLY A 297 -8.07 33.50 22.50
C GLY A 297 -8.66 32.47 23.45
N THR A 298 -9.78 32.80 24.07
CA THR A 298 -10.52 31.89 24.95
C THR A 298 -12.02 31.85 24.65
N VAL A 299 -12.61 30.70 24.90
CA VAL A 299 -14.06 30.50 24.92
C VAL A 299 -14.46 29.81 26.21
N ARG A 300 -15.40 30.40 26.95
CA ARG A 300 -16.01 29.81 28.13
C ARG A 300 -17.39 29.29 27.77
N LEU A 301 -17.54 27.97 27.82
CA LEU A 301 -18.80 27.26 27.61
C LEU A 301 -19.41 26.93 28.98
N LYS A 302 -20.60 27.44 29.29
CA LYS A 302 -21.30 27.12 30.54
C LYS A 302 -22.30 25.99 30.34
N GLU A 303 -22.61 25.25 31.40
CA GLU A 303 -23.53 24.10 31.33
C GLU A 303 -24.94 24.48 30.86
N ASP A 304 -25.40 25.70 31.18
CA ASP A 304 -26.68 26.26 30.74
C ASP A 304 -26.80 26.44 29.21
N GLY A 305 -25.70 26.28 28.47
CA GLY A 305 -25.63 26.49 27.03
C GLY A 305 -25.23 27.91 26.64
N SER A 306 -24.86 28.78 27.59
CA SER A 306 -24.28 30.09 27.28
C SER A 306 -22.79 29.97 26.96
N ALA A 307 -22.33 30.81 26.04
CA ALA A 307 -20.94 30.89 25.60
C ALA A 307 -20.42 32.32 25.75
N VAL A 308 -19.16 32.48 26.12
CA VAL A 308 -18.47 33.77 26.16
C VAL A 308 -17.11 33.61 25.48
N ALA A 309 -16.89 34.35 24.39
CA ALA A 309 -15.63 34.43 23.68
C ALA A 309 -14.85 35.69 24.10
N ASP A 310 -13.54 35.55 24.25
CA ASP A 310 -12.61 36.65 24.49
C ASP A 310 -11.37 36.46 23.63
N GLY A 311 -11.22 37.30 22.60
CA GLY A 311 -10.11 37.24 21.65
C GLY A 311 -10.07 35.97 20.80
N LEU A 312 -11.23 35.37 20.52
CA LEU A 312 -11.31 34.15 19.69
C LEU A 312 -11.08 34.53 18.22
N ASP A 313 -10.13 33.90 17.54
CA ASP A 313 -9.92 34.15 16.11
C ASP A 313 -11.07 33.54 15.30
N THR A 314 -11.75 34.36 14.52
CA THR A 314 -12.68 33.91 13.51
C THR A 314 -12.00 33.94 12.15
N PHE A 315 -12.18 32.87 11.37
CA PHE A 315 -11.57 32.72 10.05
C PHE A 315 -12.67 32.66 9.00
N ASP A 316 -12.73 33.70 8.18
CA ASP A 316 -13.56 33.73 6.98
C ASP A 316 -12.69 33.57 5.74
N TRP A 317 -12.98 32.53 4.96
CA TRP A 317 -12.30 32.26 3.70
C TRP A 317 -12.79 33.22 2.62
N ASP A 318 -11.89 34.00 2.03
CA ASP A 318 -12.23 34.99 1.02
C ASP A 318 -12.31 34.44 -0.41
N GLY A 319 -12.07 33.14 -0.61
CA GLY A 319 -12.03 32.51 -1.93
C GLY A 319 -10.72 32.69 -2.69
N MET A 320 -9.86 33.62 -2.27
CA MET A 320 -8.65 34.06 -2.99
C MET A 320 -7.35 33.49 -2.43
N GLY A 321 -7.40 32.63 -1.41
CA GLY A 321 -6.20 32.04 -0.84
C GLY A 321 -5.89 32.50 0.58
N HIS A 322 -6.64 33.47 1.11
CA HIS A 322 -6.32 34.13 2.37
C HIS A 322 -7.46 33.98 3.38
N ASP A 323 -7.12 33.56 4.59
CA ASP A 323 -8.07 33.59 5.70
C ASP A 323 -8.07 35.00 6.30
N ARG A 324 -9.25 35.63 6.40
CA ARG A 324 -9.40 36.88 7.13
C ARG A 324 -9.57 36.56 8.61
N ILE A 325 -8.58 36.95 9.41
CA ILE A 325 -8.60 36.80 10.86
C ILE A 325 -9.33 38.00 11.46
N GLN A 326 -10.38 37.75 12.24
CA GLN A 326 -11.06 38.78 13.01
C GLN A 326 -11.18 38.33 14.47
N ASP A 327 -10.78 39.22 15.38
CA ASP A 327 -10.87 38.98 16.82
C ASP A 327 -12.32 39.04 17.27
N CYS A 328 -12.80 37.95 17.85
CA CYS A 328 -14.16 37.82 18.36
C CYS A 328 -14.18 37.94 19.88
N LYS A 329 -14.95 38.93 20.37
CA LYS A 329 -15.23 39.13 21.80
C LYS A 329 -16.72 39.37 22.02
N GLY A 330 -17.35 38.52 22.84
CA GLY A 330 -18.75 38.69 23.19
C GLY A 330 -19.40 37.44 23.75
N SER A 331 -20.69 37.54 24.05
CA SER A 331 -21.52 36.43 24.54
C SER A 331 -22.38 35.82 23.44
N GLY A 332 -22.80 34.59 23.66
CA GLY A 332 -23.75 33.88 22.82
C GLY A 332 -24.16 32.55 23.43
N SER A 333 -24.38 31.54 22.60
CA SER A 333 -24.84 30.22 23.03
C SER A 333 -24.07 29.09 22.34
N TRP A 334 -24.14 27.90 22.92
CA TRP A 334 -23.60 26.68 22.35
C TRP A 334 -24.53 25.50 22.56
N THR A 335 -24.48 24.54 21.64
CA THR A 335 -25.24 23.29 21.69
C THR A 335 -24.34 22.09 21.34
N PRO A 336 -24.52 20.93 22.00
CA PRO A 336 -23.77 19.73 21.62
C PRO A 336 -24.30 19.17 20.29
N VAL A 337 -23.42 18.91 19.33
CA VAL A 337 -23.74 18.22 18.08
C VAL A 337 -23.60 16.72 18.32
N LYS A 338 -24.66 15.96 18.08
CA LYS A 338 -24.70 14.52 18.34
C LYS A 338 -24.86 13.72 17.05
N GLU A 339 -24.16 12.60 16.98
CA GLU A 339 -24.30 11.59 15.94
C GLU A 339 -24.42 10.22 16.60
N SER A 340 -25.46 9.46 16.27
CA SER A 340 -25.77 8.17 16.91
C SER A 340 -25.75 8.21 18.46
N GLY A 341 -26.20 9.33 19.04
CA GLY A 341 -26.27 9.53 20.50
C GLY A 341 -24.96 9.99 21.17
N ALA A 342 -23.81 9.92 20.49
CA ALA A 342 -22.54 10.43 21.00
C ALA A 342 -22.32 11.90 20.59
N VAL A 343 -21.66 12.69 21.46
CA VAL A 343 -21.32 14.08 21.12
C VAL A 343 -20.09 14.10 20.23
N VAL A 344 -20.27 14.53 18.98
CA VAL A 344 -19.21 14.61 17.96
C VAL A 344 -18.72 16.05 17.75
N GLY A 345 -19.42 17.02 18.32
CA GLY A 345 -19.13 18.43 18.10
C GLY A 345 -19.85 19.40 19.03
N VAL A 346 -19.62 20.69 18.80
CA VAL A 346 -20.22 21.83 19.47
C VAL A 346 -20.65 22.84 18.42
N GLY A 347 -21.95 23.12 18.32
CA GLY A 347 -22.46 24.25 17.56
C GLY A 347 -22.27 25.50 18.40
N LEU A 348 -21.42 26.43 17.96
CA LEU A 348 -21.11 27.66 18.69
C LEU A 348 -21.68 28.86 17.93
N LYS A 349 -22.43 29.70 18.66
CA LYS A 349 -23.04 30.93 18.13
C LYS A 349 -22.67 32.12 19.01
N ILE A 350 -22.00 33.13 18.46
CA ILE A 350 -21.61 34.36 19.16
C ILE A 350 -22.13 35.58 18.39
N ASP A 351 -23.06 36.33 18.99
CA ASP A 351 -23.79 37.39 18.30
C ASP A 351 -22.93 38.62 18.02
N ALA A 352 -22.04 38.98 18.94
CA ALA A 352 -21.18 40.16 18.86
C ALA A 352 -20.17 40.12 17.70
N CYS A 353 -19.94 38.94 17.12
CA CYS A 353 -18.91 38.70 16.09
C CYS A 353 -19.54 38.53 14.70
N GLY A 354 -20.48 39.41 14.35
CA GLY A 354 -21.12 39.40 13.04
C GLY A 354 -22.04 38.19 12.78
N ARG A 355 -22.71 37.66 13.82
CA ARG A 355 -23.45 36.37 13.77
C ARG A 355 -22.53 35.19 13.42
N TYR A 356 -21.43 35.06 14.15
CA TYR A 356 -20.57 33.89 14.04
C TYR A 356 -21.33 32.65 14.49
N GLU A 357 -21.56 31.71 13.56
CA GLU A 357 -22.23 30.43 13.81
C GLU A 357 -21.44 29.32 13.10
N LYS A 358 -20.80 28.44 13.89
CA LYS A 358 -19.96 27.35 13.36
C LYS A 358 -20.11 26.07 14.19
N ASN A 359 -20.06 24.94 13.49
CA ASN A 359 -19.94 23.64 14.12
C ASN A 359 -18.46 23.30 14.30
N TRP A 360 -18.08 23.09 15.55
CA TRP A 360 -16.77 22.60 15.95
C TRP A 360 -16.85 21.09 16.13
N SER A 361 -15.89 20.35 15.61
CA SER A 361 -15.73 18.91 15.85
C SER A 361 -14.94 18.68 17.14
N VAL A 362 -15.30 17.62 17.87
CA VAL A 362 -14.52 17.14 19.02
C VAL A 362 -13.36 16.27 18.53
N GLY A 363 -12.18 16.46 19.10
CA GLY A 363 -10.97 15.67 18.88
C GLY A 363 -10.13 15.54 20.15
N GLY A 364 -8.89 15.06 20.02
CA GLY A 364 -8.01 14.82 21.16
C GLY A 364 -8.28 13.51 21.88
N THR A 365 -7.88 13.43 23.16
CA THR A 365 -8.08 12.23 23.98
C THR A 365 -9.01 12.54 25.16
N ALA A 366 -9.48 11.52 25.87
CA ALA A 366 -10.26 11.73 27.09
C ALA A 366 -9.52 12.60 28.14
N LYS A 367 -8.18 12.55 28.17
CA LYS A 367 -7.34 13.36 29.08
C LYS A 367 -7.08 14.77 28.57
N GLU A 368 -7.04 14.93 27.25
CA GLU A 368 -6.76 16.20 26.57
C GLU A 368 -7.80 16.42 25.46
N PRO A 369 -9.05 16.72 25.81
CA PRO A 369 -10.07 16.95 24.80
C PRO A 369 -9.78 18.26 24.06
N ARG A 370 -10.06 18.25 22.77
CA ARG A 370 -9.89 19.38 21.86
C ARG A 370 -11.19 19.60 21.11
N ILE A 371 -11.51 20.84 20.80
CA ILE A 371 -12.53 21.16 19.82
C ILE A 371 -11.86 21.91 18.68
N PHE A 372 -12.26 21.65 17.45
CA PHE A 372 -11.66 22.32 16.30
C PHE A 372 -12.69 22.53 15.19
N HIS A 373 -12.46 23.51 14.33
CA HIS A 373 -13.15 23.59 13.06
C HIS A 373 -12.14 23.72 11.93
N GLU A 374 -12.53 23.29 10.74
CA GLU A 374 -11.69 23.45 9.55
C GLU A 374 -11.65 24.93 9.14
N ILE A 375 -10.48 25.37 8.70
CA ILE A 375 -10.22 26.71 8.17
C ILE A 375 -9.64 26.62 6.76
N GLY A 376 -9.73 27.72 6.00
CA GLY A 376 -9.33 27.76 4.61
C GLY A 376 -10.24 26.97 3.67
N LYS A 377 -9.71 26.60 2.51
CA LYS A 377 -10.41 25.79 1.51
C LYS A 377 -10.86 24.45 2.10
N GLN A 378 -12.10 24.04 1.82
CA GLN A 378 -12.61 22.73 2.18
C GLN A 378 -11.63 21.62 1.75
N GLY A 379 -11.26 20.74 2.68
CA GLY A 379 -10.28 19.68 2.45
C GLY A 379 -8.80 20.11 2.52
N SER A 380 -8.51 21.35 2.92
CA SER A 380 -7.11 21.79 3.15
C SER A 380 -6.45 21.07 4.33
N GLY A 381 -7.25 20.50 5.23
CA GLY A 381 -6.79 19.88 6.48
C GLY A 381 -6.28 20.89 7.52
N LYS A 382 -6.34 22.20 7.25
CA LYS A 382 -6.02 23.24 8.24
C LYS A 382 -7.15 23.33 9.25
N ARG A 383 -6.80 23.38 10.53
CA ARG A 383 -7.74 23.38 11.64
C ARG A 383 -7.42 24.49 12.62
N TYR A 384 -8.43 25.24 13.03
CA TYR A 384 -8.35 26.07 14.21
C TYR A 384 -8.79 25.25 15.42
N MET A 385 -7.91 25.14 16.43
CA MET A 385 -8.07 24.21 17.53
C MET A 385 -8.12 24.94 18.87
N LEU A 386 -9.06 24.55 19.72
CA LEU A 386 -9.13 24.95 21.12
C LEU A 386 -8.87 23.74 22.01
N LYS A 387 -8.06 23.95 23.06
CA LYS A 387 -7.74 22.96 24.08
C LYS A 387 -8.48 23.31 25.37
N LYS A 388 -9.03 22.31 26.04
CA LYS A 388 -9.66 22.53 27.33
C LYS A 388 -8.59 22.91 28.36
N THR A 389 -8.77 24.04 29.02
CA THR A 389 -7.94 24.38 30.19
C THR A 389 -8.44 23.55 31.36
N HIS A 390 -7.60 22.66 31.88
CA HIS A 390 -7.89 22.00 33.14
C HIS A 390 -7.95 23.08 34.21
N GLY A 391 -9.12 23.24 34.84
CA GLY A 391 -9.23 24.12 35.99
C GLY A 391 -8.18 23.67 36.99
N SER A 392 -7.13 24.48 37.17
CA SER A 392 -6.24 24.33 38.31
C SER A 392 -7.16 24.36 39.51
N LYS A 393 -7.31 23.21 40.21
CA LYS A 393 -7.98 23.18 41.50
C LYS A 393 -7.15 24.11 42.38
N GLY A 394 -7.58 25.35 42.48
CA GLY A 394 -7.03 26.37 43.37
C GLY A 394 -7.38 26.06 44.81
#